data_AF-A0A2W1JK51-F1
#
_entry.id   AF-A0A2W1JK51-F1
#
_cell.length_a   1.000
_cell.length_b   1.000
_cell.length_c   1.000
_cell.angle_alpha   90.00
_cell.angle_beta   90.00
_cell.angle_gamma   90.00
#
_symmetry.space_group_name_H-M   'P 1'
#
loop_
_entity.id
_entity.type
_entity.pdbx_description
1 polymer ?
#
loop_
_entity_poly.entity_id
_entity_poly.type
_entity_poly.pdbx_seq_one_letter_code
_entity_poly.pdbx_strand_id
1 'polypeptide(L)'
;MGLDLTETEHGQKRFQEAAEILGWSVVDVCKGDEERLSQTNYTQPCLYVISAILADLLQEQGIRPAVVAGHSLGEYVALYVAGVFDFAAGLSLVKRRSELMSQASDGKMAALMGFDREQLDLHAQKIDDVVLANDNHSGQVVISGSPAAVDELLSNIKVKRAMTLKVGGAFHSPLMAAAATEYKADLDAVAFQPAQIPVISNVEPAPETDPEVLKDRLMKQITGPVRWRETCLQFNDLGIEQVTEVGPGKVLTGLAKRTCKGVDLVNVNSVADLPA
;
A
#
# COMPACT_ATOMS: atom_id res chain seq x y z
N MET A 1 -7.95 -9.01 -12.75
CA MET A 1 -7.65 -7.55 -12.76
C MET A 1 -6.58 -7.25 -13.82
N GLY A 2 -6.62 -6.08 -14.47
CA GLY A 2 -5.58 -5.61 -15.41
C GLY A 2 -5.39 -6.42 -16.70
N LEU A 3 -6.40 -7.17 -17.15
CA LEU A 3 -6.27 -8.07 -18.32
C LEU A 3 -6.36 -7.32 -19.66
N ASP A 4 -7.15 -6.27 -19.68
CA ASP A 4 -7.28 -5.30 -20.77
C ASP A 4 -5.94 -4.60 -21.08
N LEU A 5 -5.05 -4.46 -20.10
CA LEU A 5 -3.71 -3.91 -20.32
C LEU A 5 -2.86 -4.75 -21.27
N THR A 6 -3.20 -6.03 -21.45
CA THR A 6 -2.52 -6.91 -22.44
C THR A 6 -2.83 -6.52 -23.89
N GLU A 7 -3.81 -5.65 -24.11
CA GLU A 7 -4.16 -5.10 -25.42
C GLU A 7 -3.30 -3.88 -25.79
N THR A 8 -2.54 -3.34 -24.83
CA THR A 8 -1.63 -2.21 -25.04
C THR A 8 -0.19 -2.69 -25.28
N GLU A 9 0.55 -2.03 -26.17
CA GLU A 9 1.96 -2.36 -26.42
C GLU A 9 2.81 -2.19 -25.15
N HIS A 10 2.56 -1.12 -24.39
CA HIS A 10 3.26 -0.85 -23.14
C HIS A 10 3.00 -1.92 -22.08
N GLY A 11 1.74 -2.29 -21.89
CA GLY A 11 1.36 -3.34 -20.94
C GLY A 11 1.97 -4.69 -21.29
N GLN A 12 2.02 -5.06 -22.57
CA GLN A 12 2.69 -6.30 -23.02
C GLN A 12 4.18 -6.33 -22.63
N LYS A 13 4.91 -5.24 -22.85
CA LYS A 13 6.33 -5.12 -22.48
C LYS A 13 6.52 -5.26 -20.97
N ARG A 14 5.73 -4.54 -20.17
CA ARG A 14 5.82 -4.58 -18.70
C ARG A 14 5.43 -5.94 -18.12
N PHE A 15 4.42 -6.62 -18.69
CA PHE A 15 4.08 -7.97 -18.24
C PHE A 15 5.18 -8.98 -18.57
N GLN A 16 5.84 -8.85 -19.72
CA GLN A 16 6.98 -9.70 -20.05
C GLN A 16 8.16 -9.46 -19.11
N GLU A 17 8.56 -8.20 -18.90
CA GLU A 17 9.62 -7.81 -17.96
C GLU A 17 9.31 -8.32 -16.53
N ALA A 18 8.06 -8.17 -16.09
CA ALA A 18 7.61 -8.70 -14.80
C ALA A 18 7.74 -10.22 -14.71
N ALA A 19 7.40 -10.96 -15.77
CA ALA A 19 7.50 -12.41 -15.79
C ALA A 19 8.96 -12.88 -15.66
N GLU A 20 9.91 -12.17 -16.27
CA GLU A 20 11.35 -12.44 -16.16
C GLU A 20 11.86 -12.24 -14.73
N ILE A 21 11.41 -11.18 -14.05
CA ILE A 21 11.81 -10.85 -12.66
C ILE A 21 11.16 -11.82 -11.64
N LEU A 22 9.87 -12.10 -11.83
CA LEU A 22 9.08 -12.88 -10.89
C LEU A 22 9.29 -14.39 -11.07
N GLY A 23 9.61 -14.83 -12.29
CA GLY A 23 9.65 -16.24 -12.68
C GLY A 23 8.26 -16.84 -12.92
N TRP A 24 7.22 -16.00 -13.01
CA TRP A 24 5.83 -16.40 -13.26
C TRP A 24 5.03 -15.25 -13.88
N SER A 25 3.96 -15.59 -14.61
CA SER A 25 3.13 -14.62 -15.34
C SER A 25 2.10 -13.94 -14.43
N VAL A 26 2.18 -12.61 -14.33
CA VAL A 26 1.16 -11.77 -13.65
C VAL A 26 -0.21 -11.95 -14.30
N VAL A 27 -0.25 -12.04 -15.63
CA VAL A 27 -1.48 -12.24 -16.39
C VAL A 27 -2.14 -13.56 -16.02
N ASP A 28 -1.37 -14.65 -15.92
CA ASP A 28 -1.91 -15.98 -15.60
C ASP A 28 -2.42 -16.04 -14.16
N VAL A 29 -1.70 -15.43 -13.21
CA VAL A 29 -2.16 -15.33 -11.82
C VAL A 29 -3.43 -14.48 -11.72
N CYS A 30 -3.53 -13.39 -12.47
CA CYS A 30 -4.71 -12.51 -12.47
C CYS A 30 -5.93 -13.09 -13.21
N LYS A 31 -5.73 -14.07 -14.11
CA LYS A 31 -6.79 -14.85 -14.80
C LYS A 31 -7.20 -16.10 -14.03
N GLY A 32 -6.30 -16.63 -13.20
CA GLY A 32 -6.43 -17.91 -12.53
C GLY A 32 -7.29 -17.85 -11.28
N ASP A 33 -6.93 -18.71 -10.33
CA ASP A 33 -7.65 -18.91 -9.08
C ASP A 33 -7.55 -17.71 -8.13
N GLU A 34 -8.71 -17.29 -7.58
CA GLU A 34 -8.81 -16.19 -6.63
C GLU A 34 -8.07 -16.48 -5.33
N GLU A 35 -8.03 -17.75 -4.87
CA GLU A 35 -7.30 -18.09 -3.65
C GLU A 35 -5.81 -17.84 -3.83
N ARG A 36 -5.22 -18.30 -4.95
CA ARG A 36 -3.83 -18.02 -5.30
C ARG A 36 -3.56 -16.52 -5.40
N LEU A 37 -4.42 -15.75 -6.10
CA LEU A 37 -4.24 -14.31 -6.24
C LEU A 37 -4.31 -13.58 -4.88
N SER A 38 -5.10 -14.10 -3.93
CA SER A 38 -5.25 -13.52 -2.59
C SER A 38 -4.06 -13.74 -1.65
N GLN A 39 -3.12 -14.63 -2.00
CA GLN A 39 -1.90 -14.83 -1.21
C GLN A 39 -0.96 -13.64 -1.39
N THR A 40 -0.45 -13.10 -0.28
CA THR A 40 0.31 -11.84 -0.24
C THR A 40 1.50 -11.81 -1.20
N ASN A 41 2.22 -12.93 -1.35
CA ASN A 41 3.35 -13.09 -2.25
C ASN A 41 2.98 -12.93 -3.73
N TYR A 42 1.73 -13.21 -4.11
CA TYR A 42 1.20 -12.98 -5.46
C TYR A 42 0.45 -11.65 -5.57
N THR A 43 -0.35 -11.27 -4.57
CA THR A 43 -1.17 -10.06 -4.64
C THR A 43 -0.31 -8.81 -4.80
N GLN A 44 0.76 -8.67 -4.01
CA GLN A 44 1.56 -7.43 -4.01
C GLN A 44 2.29 -7.21 -5.35
N PRO A 45 3.01 -8.18 -5.93
CA PRO A 45 3.63 -7.98 -7.24
C PRO A 45 2.60 -7.74 -8.35
N CYS A 46 1.47 -8.46 -8.35
CA CYS A 46 0.40 -8.22 -9.33
C CYS A 46 -0.14 -6.79 -9.25
N LEU A 47 -0.42 -6.29 -8.03
CA LEU A 47 -0.88 -4.91 -7.83
C LEU A 47 0.16 -3.88 -8.26
N TYR A 48 1.44 -4.09 -7.93
CA TYR A 48 2.52 -3.20 -8.34
C TYR A 48 2.60 -3.10 -9.86
N VAL A 49 2.64 -4.24 -10.57
CA VAL A 49 2.79 -4.27 -12.03
C VAL A 49 1.61 -3.59 -12.71
N ILE A 50 0.38 -3.94 -12.32
CA ILE A 50 -0.82 -3.36 -12.93
C ILE A 50 -0.91 -1.85 -12.66
N SER A 51 -0.64 -1.41 -11.44
CA SER A 51 -0.73 0.01 -11.08
C SER A 51 0.39 0.82 -11.73
N ALA A 52 1.59 0.26 -11.87
CA ALA A 52 2.70 0.87 -12.59
C ALA A 52 2.38 1.04 -14.09
N ILE A 53 1.81 0.02 -14.74
CA ILE A 53 1.38 0.12 -16.15
C ILE A 53 0.33 1.23 -16.31
N LEU A 54 -0.69 1.27 -15.45
CA LEU A 54 -1.74 2.31 -15.52
C LEU A 54 -1.15 3.71 -15.28
N ALA A 55 -0.20 3.83 -14.35
CA ALA A 55 0.48 5.10 -14.08
C ALA A 55 1.34 5.55 -15.28
N ASP A 56 2.06 4.64 -15.91
CA ASP A 56 2.84 4.92 -17.13
C ASP A 56 1.92 5.42 -18.26
N LEU A 57 0.79 4.73 -18.51
CA LEU A 57 -0.17 5.12 -19.54
C LEU A 57 -0.79 6.51 -19.27
N LEU A 58 -1.08 6.85 -18.01
CA LEU A 58 -1.50 8.20 -17.63
C LEU A 58 -0.40 9.24 -17.92
N GLN A 59 0.86 8.91 -17.63
CA GLN A 59 1.97 9.80 -17.93
C GLN A 59 2.21 9.96 -19.45
N GLU A 60 2.00 8.93 -20.24
CA GLU A 60 2.05 9.02 -21.71
C GLU A 60 0.99 9.98 -22.27
N GLN A 61 -0.18 10.05 -21.62
CA GLN A 61 -1.24 11.02 -21.93
C GLN A 61 -0.98 12.43 -21.37
N GLY A 62 0.19 12.68 -20.79
CA GLY A 62 0.57 13.99 -20.27
C GLY A 62 0.03 14.31 -18.87
N ILE A 63 -0.66 13.37 -18.21
CA ILE A 63 -1.06 13.55 -16.81
C ILE A 63 0.20 13.54 -15.94
N ARG A 64 0.35 14.56 -15.08
CA ARG A 64 1.48 14.71 -14.16
C ARG A 64 0.92 15.00 -12.76
N PRO A 65 1.14 14.12 -11.76
CA PRO A 65 0.66 14.37 -10.41
C PRO A 65 1.52 15.45 -9.74
N ALA A 66 0.87 16.31 -8.94
CA ALA A 66 1.58 17.30 -8.10
C ALA A 66 2.22 16.65 -6.86
N VAL A 67 1.67 15.52 -6.41
CA VAL A 67 2.12 14.73 -5.27
C VAL A 67 1.67 13.28 -5.48
N VAL A 68 2.43 12.32 -4.98
CA VAL A 68 2.05 10.90 -5.01
C VAL A 68 2.06 10.29 -3.62
N ALA A 69 1.15 9.36 -3.40
CA ALA A 69 1.07 8.57 -2.18
C ALA A 69 0.46 7.21 -2.51
N GLY A 70 0.78 6.19 -1.72
CA GLY A 70 0.13 4.90 -1.88
C GLY A 70 0.06 4.15 -0.56
N HIS A 71 -0.97 3.32 -0.42
CA HIS A 71 -1.26 2.62 0.84
C HIS A 71 -0.47 1.31 0.92
N SER A 72 0.42 1.19 1.90
CA SER A 72 1.31 0.04 2.10
C SER A 72 2.08 -0.31 0.83
N LEU A 73 1.72 -1.38 0.13
CA LEU A 73 2.28 -1.76 -1.18
C LEU A 73 2.21 -0.59 -2.18
N GLY A 74 1.14 0.21 -2.16
CA GLY A 74 1.00 1.35 -3.06
C GLY A 74 2.14 2.37 -2.95
N GLU A 75 2.83 2.47 -1.80
CA GLU A 75 3.96 3.39 -1.64
C GLU A 75 5.10 3.04 -2.60
N TYR A 76 5.30 1.76 -2.95
CA TYR A 76 6.28 1.34 -3.95
C TYR A 76 5.93 1.85 -5.34
N VAL A 77 4.64 1.86 -5.70
CA VAL A 77 4.16 2.42 -6.97
C VAL A 77 4.34 3.93 -6.95
N ALA A 78 4.04 4.61 -5.85
CA ALA A 78 4.27 6.05 -5.71
C ALA A 78 5.75 6.42 -5.87
N LEU A 79 6.67 5.68 -5.24
CA LEU A 79 8.11 5.88 -5.37
C LEU A 79 8.60 5.66 -6.82
N TYR A 80 8.10 4.61 -7.49
CA TYR A 80 8.35 4.37 -8.92
C TYR A 80 7.88 5.55 -9.78
N VAL A 81 6.63 5.98 -9.61
CA VAL A 81 6.03 7.09 -10.37
C VAL A 81 6.77 8.41 -10.13
N ALA A 82 7.30 8.61 -8.93
CA ALA A 82 8.13 9.76 -8.57
C ALA A 82 9.58 9.67 -9.08
N GLY A 83 9.97 8.57 -9.74
CA GLY A 83 11.30 8.38 -10.30
C GLY A 83 12.38 8.02 -9.29
N VAL A 84 12.01 7.55 -8.09
CA VAL A 84 12.97 7.17 -7.04
C VAL A 84 13.75 5.90 -7.41
N PHE A 85 13.11 4.98 -8.12
CA PHE A 85 13.73 3.81 -8.72
C PHE A 85 12.97 3.43 -10.00
N ASP A 86 13.59 2.59 -10.84
CA ASP A 86 12.93 2.07 -12.03
C ASP A 86 11.94 0.93 -11.71
N PHE A 87 11.18 0.52 -12.73
CA PHE A 87 10.15 -0.51 -12.61
C PHE A 87 10.72 -1.83 -12.07
N ALA A 88 11.87 -2.27 -12.59
CA ALA A 88 12.47 -3.56 -12.29
C ALA A 88 13.00 -3.61 -10.84
N ALA A 89 13.66 -2.54 -10.40
CA ALA A 89 14.12 -2.39 -9.02
C ALA A 89 12.93 -2.39 -8.04
N GLY A 90 11.89 -1.60 -8.32
CA GLY A 90 10.69 -1.59 -7.49
C GLY A 90 9.96 -2.93 -7.45
N LEU A 91 9.86 -3.64 -8.58
CA LEU A 91 9.24 -4.98 -8.61
C LEU A 91 10.06 -6.00 -7.85
N SER A 92 11.39 -5.94 -7.93
CA SER A 92 12.30 -6.82 -7.18
C SER A 92 12.15 -6.61 -5.67
N LEU A 93 12.07 -5.35 -5.23
CA LEU A 93 11.79 -4.99 -3.84
C LEU A 93 10.41 -5.50 -3.39
N VAL A 94 9.37 -5.32 -4.20
CA VAL A 94 8.01 -5.78 -3.90
C VAL A 94 7.94 -7.30 -3.81
N LYS A 95 8.59 -8.02 -4.74
CA LYS A 95 8.67 -9.49 -4.73
C LYS A 95 9.28 -9.98 -3.40
N ARG A 96 10.42 -9.42 -3.01
CA ARG A 96 11.09 -9.83 -1.78
C ARG A 96 10.30 -9.48 -0.53
N ARG A 97 9.74 -8.26 -0.48
CA ARG A 97 8.84 -7.82 0.59
C ARG A 97 7.66 -8.79 0.74
N SER A 98 7.00 -9.13 -0.37
CA SER A 98 5.80 -9.95 -0.36
C SER A 98 6.10 -11.40 0.07
N GLU A 99 7.24 -11.96 -0.32
CA GLU A 99 7.75 -13.24 0.16
C GLU A 99 7.96 -13.23 1.68
N LEU A 100 8.72 -12.26 2.20
CA LEU A 100 9.02 -12.14 3.62
C LEU A 100 7.76 -11.94 4.47
N MET A 101 6.85 -11.08 4.02
CA MET A 101 5.56 -10.87 4.70
C MET A 101 4.68 -12.12 4.62
N SER A 102 4.68 -12.85 3.51
CA SER A 102 3.87 -14.08 3.38
C SER A 102 4.35 -15.23 4.27
N GLN A 103 5.63 -15.24 4.65
CA GLN A 103 6.21 -16.24 5.54
C GLN A 103 5.91 -15.96 7.02
N ALA A 104 5.51 -14.74 7.36
CA ALA A 104 5.10 -14.41 8.71
C ALA A 104 3.84 -15.20 9.10
N SER A 105 3.93 -15.93 10.20
CA SER A 105 2.84 -16.70 10.81
C SER A 105 2.45 -16.12 12.17
N ASP A 106 1.42 -16.73 12.76
CA ASP A 106 1.01 -16.52 14.15
C ASP A 106 0.67 -15.07 14.51
N GLY A 107 0.29 -14.28 13.50
CA GLY A 107 -0.21 -12.92 13.65
C GLY A 107 -1.70 -12.83 13.36
N LYS A 108 -2.31 -11.72 13.76
CA LYS A 108 -3.70 -11.41 13.48
C LYS A 108 -3.84 -9.93 13.18
N MET A 109 -4.66 -9.62 12.17
CA MET A 109 -5.10 -8.26 11.89
C MET A 109 -6.62 -8.18 11.88
N ALA A 110 -7.17 -7.10 12.43
CA ALA A 110 -8.61 -6.86 12.44
C ALA A 110 -8.95 -5.42 12.05
N ALA A 111 -9.82 -5.27 11.05
CA ALA A 111 -10.40 -3.99 10.67
C ALA A 111 -11.57 -3.65 11.61
N LEU A 112 -11.56 -2.44 12.19
CA LEU A 112 -12.57 -1.95 13.12
C LEU A 112 -13.34 -0.82 12.45
N MET A 113 -14.67 -0.87 12.50
CA MET A 113 -15.55 0.17 11.96
C MET A 113 -16.52 0.65 13.03
N GLY A 114 -16.68 1.97 13.14
CA GLY A 114 -17.55 2.59 14.16
C GLY A 114 -17.10 2.20 15.57
N PHE A 115 -15.83 2.44 15.88
CA PHE A 115 -15.19 2.15 17.16
C PHE A 115 -15.03 3.43 18.00
N ASP A 116 -14.84 3.26 19.29
CA ASP A 116 -14.46 4.35 20.20
C ASP A 116 -12.94 4.57 20.16
N ARG A 117 -12.51 5.74 19.65
CA ARG A 117 -11.09 6.06 19.45
C ARG A 117 -10.34 6.23 20.76
N GLU A 118 -10.96 6.84 21.76
CA GLU A 118 -10.33 7.08 23.06
C GLU A 118 -10.10 5.76 23.79
N GLN A 119 -11.08 4.85 23.78
CA GLN A 119 -10.92 3.50 24.32
C GLN A 119 -9.83 2.72 23.57
N LEU A 120 -9.83 2.77 22.23
CA LEU A 120 -8.83 2.10 21.42
C LEU A 120 -7.41 2.56 21.80
N ASP A 121 -7.16 3.86 21.80
CA ASP A 121 -5.84 4.42 22.07
C ASP A 121 -5.41 4.11 23.53
N LEU A 122 -6.33 4.18 24.49
CA LEU A 122 -6.06 3.86 25.90
C LEU A 122 -5.73 2.38 26.12
N HIS A 123 -6.45 1.46 25.47
CA HIS A 123 -6.25 0.02 25.66
C HIS A 123 -5.07 -0.51 24.84
N ALA A 124 -4.85 0.00 23.63
CA ALA A 124 -3.69 -0.38 22.81
C ALA A 124 -2.35 -0.03 23.48
N GLN A 125 -2.30 0.97 24.37
CA GLN A 125 -1.11 1.30 25.16
C GLN A 125 -0.87 0.37 26.35
N LYS A 126 -1.87 -0.42 26.75
CA LYS A 126 -1.83 -1.28 27.95
C LYS A 126 -1.66 -2.76 27.63
N ILE A 127 -1.94 -3.14 26.39
CA ILE A 127 -1.88 -4.52 25.92
C ILE A 127 -0.62 -4.63 25.05
N ASP A 128 0.32 -5.46 25.48
CA ASP A 128 1.51 -5.77 24.69
C ASP A 128 1.13 -6.54 23.42
N ASP A 129 2.01 -6.53 22.42
CA ASP A 129 1.84 -7.27 21.15
C ASP A 129 0.58 -6.91 20.34
N VAL A 130 0.03 -5.70 20.50
CA VAL A 130 -1.00 -5.16 19.60
C VAL A 130 -0.75 -3.67 19.31
N VAL A 131 -0.89 -3.28 18.04
CA VAL A 131 -0.70 -1.89 17.59
C VAL A 131 -1.76 -1.48 16.59
N LEU A 132 -1.89 -0.17 16.39
CA LEU A 132 -2.63 0.41 15.28
C LEU A 132 -1.81 0.28 13.99
N ALA A 133 -2.14 -0.70 13.15
CA ALA A 133 -1.43 -0.93 11.88
C ALA A 133 -1.87 0.04 10.77
N ASN A 134 -3.16 0.40 10.71
CA ASN A 134 -3.66 1.33 9.70
C ASN A 134 -4.65 2.33 10.33
N ASP A 135 -4.34 3.62 10.23
CA ASP A 135 -5.31 4.70 10.47
C ASP A 135 -5.88 5.14 9.11
N ASN A 136 -7.01 4.58 8.70
CA ASN A 136 -7.53 4.75 7.33
C ASN A 136 -8.44 5.97 7.20
N HIS A 137 -9.39 6.12 8.12
CA HIS A 137 -10.20 7.33 8.32
C HIS A 137 -10.79 7.31 9.73
N SER A 138 -11.45 8.40 10.15
CA SER A 138 -11.98 8.58 11.52
C SER A 138 -12.96 7.50 12.02
N GLY A 139 -13.46 6.66 11.13
CA GLY A 139 -14.41 5.59 11.43
C GLY A 139 -13.92 4.19 11.02
N GLN A 140 -12.69 4.06 10.49
CA GLN A 140 -12.08 2.78 10.16
C GLN A 140 -10.59 2.76 10.47
N VAL A 141 -10.19 1.78 11.27
CA VAL A 141 -8.78 1.45 11.53
C VAL A 141 -8.52 -0.04 11.35
N VAL A 142 -7.25 -0.43 11.35
CA VAL A 142 -6.83 -1.83 11.45
C VAL A 142 -5.86 -1.96 12.62
N ILE A 143 -6.13 -2.91 13.50
CA ILE A 143 -5.19 -3.33 14.55
C ILE A 143 -4.45 -4.58 14.10
N SER A 144 -3.21 -4.73 14.57
CA SER A 144 -2.32 -5.83 14.19
C SER A 144 -1.50 -6.27 15.40
N GLY A 145 -1.31 -7.57 15.57
CA GLY A 145 -0.67 -8.10 16.75
C GLY A 145 -0.70 -9.62 16.85
N SER A 146 -0.39 -10.14 18.05
CA SER A 146 -0.64 -11.54 18.37
C SER A 146 -2.15 -11.81 18.39
N PRO A 147 -2.61 -13.03 18.06
CA PRO A 147 -4.03 -13.36 18.09
C PRO A 147 -4.69 -13.05 19.44
N ALA A 148 -4.00 -13.38 20.53
CA ALA A 148 -4.49 -13.14 21.89
C ALA A 148 -4.63 -11.64 22.20
N ALA A 149 -3.62 -10.83 21.89
CA ALA A 149 -3.64 -9.40 22.15
C ALA A 149 -4.71 -8.66 21.31
N VAL A 150 -4.89 -9.07 20.06
CA VAL A 150 -5.95 -8.54 19.19
C VAL A 150 -7.34 -8.87 19.74
N ASP A 151 -7.56 -10.10 20.21
CA ASP A 151 -8.84 -10.51 20.80
C ASP A 151 -9.10 -9.84 22.14
N GLU A 152 -8.06 -9.67 22.97
CA GLU A 152 -8.15 -8.91 24.22
C GLU A 152 -8.54 -7.45 23.96
N LEU A 153 -7.87 -6.78 23.02
CA LEU A 153 -8.20 -5.39 22.67
C LEU A 153 -9.64 -5.27 22.17
N LEU A 154 -10.08 -6.18 21.29
CA LEU A 154 -11.45 -6.23 20.79
C LEU A 154 -12.50 -6.41 21.89
N SER A 155 -12.17 -7.17 22.94
CA SER A 155 -13.08 -7.40 24.07
C SER A 155 -13.23 -6.18 24.99
N ASN A 156 -12.27 -5.26 24.96
CA ASN A 156 -12.20 -4.10 25.85
C ASN A 156 -12.71 -2.79 25.22
N ILE A 157 -13.03 -2.77 23.93
CA ILE A 157 -13.45 -1.56 23.22
C ILE A 157 -14.83 -1.72 22.61
N LYS A 158 -15.60 -0.63 22.57
CA LYS A 158 -16.85 -0.60 21.81
C LYS A 158 -16.54 -0.50 20.31
N VAL A 159 -17.01 -1.47 19.54
CA VAL A 159 -16.88 -1.51 18.08
C VAL A 159 -18.21 -1.94 17.45
N LYS A 160 -18.68 -1.19 16.45
CA LYS A 160 -19.91 -1.54 15.72
C LYS A 160 -19.72 -2.78 14.84
N ARG A 161 -18.56 -2.89 14.18
CA ARG A 161 -18.20 -4.05 13.36
C ARG A 161 -16.69 -4.25 13.38
N ALA A 162 -16.26 -5.47 13.71
CA ALA A 162 -14.88 -5.91 13.57
C ALA A 162 -14.80 -7.03 12.52
N MET A 163 -13.73 -7.04 11.72
CA MET A 163 -13.49 -8.07 10.70
C MET A 163 -12.03 -8.50 10.73
N THR A 164 -11.78 -9.78 11.00
CA THR A 164 -10.45 -10.36 10.84
C THR A 164 -10.06 -10.34 9.36
N LEU A 165 -8.85 -9.85 9.07
CA LEU A 165 -8.31 -9.85 7.71
C LEU A 165 -7.73 -11.23 7.38
N LYS A 166 -7.83 -11.64 6.12
CA LYS A 166 -7.34 -12.93 5.63
C LYS A 166 -5.83 -12.90 5.39
N VAL A 167 -5.06 -12.68 6.44
CA VAL A 167 -3.58 -12.65 6.42
C VAL A 167 -3.06 -13.46 7.60
N GLY A 168 -1.92 -14.14 7.41
CA GLY A 168 -1.29 -14.97 8.45
C GLY A 168 -0.35 -14.20 9.39
N GLY A 169 0.10 -13.01 8.99
CA GLY A 169 1.08 -12.21 9.72
C GLY A 169 0.48 -10.96 10.38
N ALA A 170 1.19 -10.45 11.38
CA ALA A 170 0.90 -9.20 12.07
C ALA A 170 1.56 -8.02 11.33
N PHE A 171 1.13 -7.73 10.10
CA PHE A 171 1.74 -6.69 9.26
C PHE A 171 1.66 -5.31 9.90
N HIS A 172 2.62 -4.42 9.59
CA HIS A 172 2.67 -3.06 10.13
C HIS A 172 2.72 -3.04 11.66
N SER A 173 3.50 -3.95 12.24
CA SER A 173 3.73 -4.05 13.68
C SER A 173 5.18 -4.44 14.00
N PRO A 174 5.65 -4.22 15.24
CA PRO A 174 6.96 -4.68 15.69
C PRO A 174 7.19 -6.18 15.51
N LEU A 175 6.13 -7.01 15.45
CA LEU A 175 6.25 -8.45 15.21
C LEU A 175 6.82 -8.78 13.82
N MET A 176 6.88 -7.81 12.90
CA MET A 176 7.54 -7.95 11.59
C MET A 176 9.03 -7.59 11.60
N ALA A 177 9.65 -7.37 12.77
CA ALA A 177 11.06 -6.98 12.86
C ALA A 177 12.02 -7.96 12.18
N ALA A 178 11.76 -9.27 12.26
CA ALA A 178 12.57 -10.27 11.56
C ALA A 178 12.51 -10.11 10.03
N ALA A 179 11.29 -10.02 9.48
CA ALA A 179 11.07 -9.78 8.06
C ALA A 179 11.68 -8.44 7.60
N ALA A 180 11.53 -7.37 8.38
CA ALA A 180 12.15 -6.08 8.09
C ALA A 180 13.68 -6.15 8.11
N THR A 181 14.27 -6.89 9.06
CA THR A 181 15.73 -7.08 9.14
C THR A 181 16.26 -7.78 7.89
N GLU A 182 15.61 -8.85 7.45
CA GLU A 182 15.98 -9.54 6.21
C GLU A 182 15.80 -8.66 4.98
N TYR A 183 14.69 -7.91 4.92
CA TYR A 183 14.38 -7.01 3.80
C TYR A 183 15.39 -5.87 3.65
N LYS A 184 16.04 -5.46 4.75
CA LYS A 184 16.98 -4.33 4.75
C LYS A 184 18.09 -4.48 3.71
N ALA A 185 18.65 -5.68 3.57
CA ALA A 185 19.75 -5.92 2.63
C ALA A 185 19.30 -5.68 1.17
N ASP A 186 18.08 -6.11 0.82
CA ASP A 186 17.49 -5.90 -0.50
C ASP A 186 17.19 -4.42 -0.75
N LEU A 187 16.70 -3.69 0.25
CA LEU A 187 16.43 -2.26 0.15
C LEU A 187 17.72 -1.43 0.01
N ASP A 188 18.76 -1.75 0.78
CA ASP A 188 20.04 -1.05 0.74
C ASP A 188 20.74 -1.23 -0.62
N ALA A 189 20.53 -2.37 -1.28
CA ALA A 189 21.10 -2.68 -2.60
C ALA A 189 20.50 -1.83 -3.73
N VAL A 190 19.32 -1.23 -3.54
CA VAL A 190 18.67 -0.36 -4.52
C VAL A 190 19.07 1.10 -4.27
N ALA A 191 19.67 1.72 -5.27
CA ALA A 191 19.96 3.15 -5.23
C ALA A 191 18.67 3.96 -5.37
N PHE A 192 18.38 4.81 -4.39
CA PHE A 192 17.24 5.73 -4.45
C PHE A 192 17.70 7.03 -5.12
N GLN A 193 16.99 7.44 -6.15
CA GLN A 193 17.16 8.74 -6.80
C GLN A 193 16.29 9.79 -6.10
N PRO A 194 16.69 11.06 -6.10
CA PRO A 194 15.81 12.14 -5.65
C PRO A 194 14.47 12.10 -6.38
N ALA A 195 13.38 12.21 -5.62
CA ALA A 195 12.05 12.13 -6.19
C ALA A 195 11.75 13.40 -7.02
N GLN A 196 11.24 13.20 -8.23
CA GLN A 196 10.83 14.29 -9.13
C GLN A 196 9.44 14.82 -8.79
N ILE A 197 8.65 14.02 -8.08
CA ILE A 197 7.33 14.36 -7.55
C ILE A 197 7.38 14.10 -6.04
N PRO A 198 6.91 15.03 -5.19
CA PRO A 198 6.87 14.79 -3.75
C PRO A 198 6.09 13.51 -3.39
N VAL A 199 6.65 12.71 -2.48
CA VAL A 199 6.06 11.46 -2.02
C VAL A 199 5.57 11.64 -0.58
N ILE A 200 4.32 11.25 -0.29
CA ILE A 200 3.80 11.21 1.07
C ILE A 200 3.89 9.77 1.59
N SER A 201 4.88 9.51 2.44
CA SER A 201 5.14 8.19 3.02
C SER A 201 4.11 7.79 4.07
N ASN A 202 3.94 6.47 4.26
CA ASN A 202 2.96 5.93 5.20
C ASN A 202 3.26 6.20 6.67
N VAL A 203 4.54 6.07 7.06
CA VAL A 203 4.98 6.23 8.46
C VAL A 203 5.08 7.69 8.88
N GLU A 204 5.34 8.57 7.90
CA GLU A 204 5.50 10.01 8.08
C GLU A 204 4.82 10.73 6.90
N PRO A 205 3.54 11.10 7.06
CA PRO A 205 2.69 11.59 5.98
C PRO A 205 2.95 13.07 5.72
N ALA A 206 4.17 13.40 5.34
CA ALA A 206 4.59 14.72 4.88
C ALA A 206 5.29 14.59 3.51
N PRO A 207 5.03 15.50 2.55
CA PRO A 207 5.69 15.47 1.25
C PRO A 207 7.21 15.54 1.37
N GLU A 208 7.90 14.68 0.64
CA GLU A 208 9.37 14.60 0.65
C GLU A 208 9.90 14.23 -0.73
N THR A 209 11.12 14.69 -1.03
CA THR A 209 11.84 14.37 -2.27
C THR A 209 13.27 13.86 -2.03
N ASP A 210 13.80 13.99 -0.82
CA ASP A 210 15.12 13.49 -0.46
C ASP A 210 15.14 11.95 -0.49
N PRO A 211 16.05 11.32 -1.27
CA PRO A 211 16.07 9.87 -1.43
C PRO A 211 16.44 9.12 -0.15
N GLU A 212 17.28 9.68 0.70
CA GLU A 212 17.71 9.04 1.95
C GLU A 212 16.59 9.06 2.98
N VAL A 213 15.85 10.18 3.07
CA VAL A 213 14.65 10.28 3.92
C VAL A 213 13.56 9.31 3.44
N LEU A 214 13.30 9.24 2.13
CA LEU A 214 12.31 8.32 1.57
C LEU A 214 12.71 6.85 1.80
N LYS A 215 13.99 6.51 1.66
CA LYS A 215 14.49 5.15 1.94
C LYS A 215 14.33 4.79 3.43
N ASP A 216 14.68 5.69 4.34
CA ASP A 216 14.50 5.49 5.78
C ASP A 216 13.02 5.31 6.15
N ARG A 217 12.13 6.14 5.60
CA ARG A 217 10.68 6.00 5.80
C ARG A 217 10.14 4.68 5.25
N LEU A 218 10.57 4.25 4.06
CA LEU A 218 10.15 2.97 3.49
C LEU A 218 10.67 1.78 4.31
N MET A 219 11.90 1.85 4.83
CA MET A 219 12.47 0.83 5.72
C MET A 219 11.61 0.64 6.98
N LYS A 220 11.13 1.73 7.56
CA LYS A 220 10.25 1.72 8.73
C LYS A 220 8.83 1.21 8.41
N GLN A 221 8.43 1.11 7.15
CA GLN A 221 7.04 0.85 6.75
C GLN A 221 6.54 -0.55 7.14
N ILE A 222 7.37 -1.58 7.06
CA ILE A 222 6.96 -2.98 7.33
C ILE A 222 6.54 -3.17 8.80
N THR A 223 7.20 -2.46 9.72
CA THR A 223 6.95 -2.52 11.16
C THR A 223 6.16 -1.33 11.70
N GLY A 224 6.04 -0.26 10.92
CA GLY A 224 5.36 0.98 11.27
C GLY A 224 3.93 1.07 10.73
N PRO A 225 3.14 2.04 11.25
CA PRO A 225 1.75 2.21 10.88
C PRO A 225 1.59 2.84 9.49
N VAL A 226 0.49 2.50 8.82
CA VAL A 226 0.00 3.20 7.62
C VAL A 226 -0.94 4.33 8.06
N ARG A 227 -0.43 5.56 8.05
CA ARG A 227 -1.15 6.77 8.51
C ARG A 227 -1.97 7.40 7.38
N TRP A 228 -2.79 6.60 6.70
CA TRP A 228 -3.51 7.01 5.49
C TRP A 228 -4.51 8.16 5.70
N ARG A 229 -5.14 8.24 6.87
CA ARG A 229 -6.02 9.37 7.23
C ARG A 229 -5.26 10.69 7.18
N GLU A 230 -4.04 10.71 7.71
CA GLU A 230 -3.18 11.90 7.71
C GLU A 230 -2.66 12.19 6.31
N THR A 231 -2.28 11.17 5.54
CA THR A 231 -1.98 11.31 4.10
C THR A 231 -3.12 12.00 3.35
N CYS A 232 -4.36 11.58 3.56
CA CYS A 232 -5.53 12.19 2.94
C CYS A 232 -5.73 13.65 3.35
N LEU A 233 -5.48 14.00 4.61
CA LEU A 233 -5.58 15.39 5.09
C LEU A 233 -4.57 16.32 4.40
N GLN A 234 -3.38 15.81 4.07
CA GLN A 234 -2.38 16.57 3.31
C GLN A 234 -2.90 17.04 1.94
N PHE A 235 -3.83 16.31 1.30
CA PHE A 235 -4.38 16.73 0.01
C PHE A 235 -5.06 18.10 0.11
N ASN A 236 -5.82 18.34 1.18
CA ASN A 236 -6.44 19.64 1.41
C ASN A 236 -5.40 20.73 1.75
N ASP A 237 -4.41 20.40 2.59
CA ASP A 237 -3.35 21.34 2.99
C ASP A 237 -2.46 21.78 1.80
N LEU A 238 -2.29 20.89 0.81
CA LEU A 238 -1.55 21.14 -0.42
C LEU A 238 -2.41 21.79 -1.53
N GLY A 239 -3.70 22.03 -1.29
CA GLY A 239 -4.60 22.60 -2.30
C GLY A 239 -4.88 21.66 -3.48
N ILE A 240 -4.81 20.34 -3.27
CA ILE A 240 -5.14 19.35 -4.30
C ILE A 240 -6.65 19.37 -4.56
N GLU A 241 -7.02 19.63 -5.81
CA GLU A 241 -8.44 19.69 -6.23
C GLU A 241 -8.97 18.33 -6.69
N GLN A 242 -8.08 17.44 -7.15
CA GLN A 242 -8.44 16.11 -7.66
C GLN A 242 -7.44 15.04 -7.20
N VAL A 243 -7.96 13.89 -6.77
CA VAL A 243 -7.19 12.70 -6.42
C VAL A 243 -7.62 11.54 -7.30
N THR A 244 -6.66 10.94 -7.99
CA THR A 244 -6.85 9.78 -8.86
C THR A 244 -6.28 8.53 -8.19
N GLU A 245 -7.12 7.55 -7.87
CA GLU A 245 -6.68 6.21 -7.45
C GLU A 245 -6.33 5.40 -8.70
N VAL A 246 -5.04 5.05 -8.83
CA VAL A 246 -4.48 4.32 -9.97
C VAL A 246 -4.20 2.89 -9.54
N GLY A 247 -4.83 1.93 -10.20
CA GLY A 247 -4.78 0.52 -9.82
C GLY A 247 -6.17 -0.02 -9.46
N PRO A 248 -6.35 -1.35 -9.37
CA PRO A 248 -7.67 -1.97 -9.33
C PRO A 248 -8.42 -1.69 -8.01
N GLY A 249 -9.64 -1.18 -8.13
CA GLY A 249 -10.60 -1.06 -7.04
C GLY A 249 -11.17 0.35 -6.88
N LYS A 250 -11.57 0.67 -5.66
CA LYS A 250 -12.05 2.01 -5.27
C LYS A 250 -11.90 2.24 -3.77
N VAL A 251 -10.92 1.55 -3.18
CA VAL A 251 -10.77 1.55 -1.72
C VAL A 251 -10.25 2.91 -1.30
N LEU A 252 -9.19 3.40 -1.93
CA LEU A 252 -8.51 4.62 -1.52
C LEU A 252 -9.37 5.87 -1.74
N THR A 253 -10.07 5.97 -2.86
CA THR A 253 -11.12 6.98 -3.10
C THR A 253 -12.26 6.87 -2.09
N GLY A 254 -12.70 5.65 -1.75
CA GLY A 254 -13.67 5.41 -0.69
C GLY A 254 -13.23 5.91 0.68
N LEU A 255 -11.95 5.74 1.02
CA LEU A 255 -11.32 6.25 2.25
C LEU A 255 -11.19 7.79 2.19
N ALA A 256 -10.67 8.32 1.09
CA ALA A 256 -10.48 9.76 0.87
C ALA A 256 -11.81 10.51 0.96
N LYS A 257 -12.90 9.97 0.39
CA LYS A 257 -14.25 10.55 0.48
C LYS A 257 -14.74 10.75 1.92
N ARG A 258 -14.24 9.96 2.87
CA ARG A 258 -14.60 10.06 4.29
C ARG A 258 -13.68 10.99 5.09
N THR A 259 -12.60 11.46 4.48
CA THR A 259 -11.55 12.26 5.14
C THR A 259 -11.43 13.65 4.52
N CYS A 260 -11.26 13.73 3.21
CA CYS A 260 -11.10 14.98 2.46
C CYS A 260 -12.46 15.59 2.11
N LYS A 261 -12.55 16.92 2.08
CA LYS A 261 -13.74 17.65 1.61
C LYS A 261 -13.36 18.47 0.37
N GLY A 262 -14.29 18.56 -0.59
CA GLY A 262 -14.12 19.40 -1.77
C GLY A 262 -13.01 18.96 -2.73
N VAL A 263 -12.63 17.68 -2.67
CA VAL A 263 -11.64 17.06 -3.57
C VAL A 263 -12.39 16.13 -4.51
N ASP A 264 -12.19 16.29 -5.81
CA ASP A 264 -12.72 15.39 -6.83
C ASP A 264 -11.98 14.05 -6.78
N LEU A 265 -12.73 12.95 -6.85
CA LEU A 265 -12.18 11.61 -6.71
C LEU A 265 -12.41 10.84 -8.00
N VAL A 266 -11.32 10.39 -8.61
CA VAL A 266 -11.30 9.65 -9.87
C VAL A 266 -10.66 8.29 -9.65
N ASN A 267 -11.14 7.27 -10.35
CA ASN A 267 -10.57 5.93 -10.35
C ASN A 267 -10.07 5.60 -11.76
N VAL A 268 -8.85 5.09 -11.86
CA VAL A 268 -8.28 4.53 -13.09
C VAL A 268 -7.93 3.08 -12.80
N ASN A 269 -8.83 2.17 -13.16
CA ASN A 269 -8.74 0.74 -12.86
C ASN A 269 -8.37 -0.10 -14.09
N SER A 270 -8.54 0.47 -15.28
CA SER A 270 -8.47 -0.19 -16.58
C SER A 270 -8.13 0.82 -17.67
N VAL A 271 -7.79 0.34 -18.87
CA VAL A 271 -7.58 1.13 -20.09
C VAL A 271 -8.81 1.99 -20.42
N ALA A 272 -10.01 1.48 -20.15
CA ALA A 272 -11.26 2.21 -20.42
C ALA A 272 -11.46 3.44 -19.52
N ASP A 273 -10.75 3.51 -18.39
CA ASP A 273 -10.81 4.64 -17.46
C ASP A 273 -9.74 5.71 -17.75
N LEU A 274 -8.83 5.45 -18.70
CA LEU A 274 -7.83 6.44 -19.10
C LEU A 274 -8.51 7.64 -19.77
N PRO A 275 -8.03 8.87 -19.52
CA PRO A 275 -8.43 10.05 -20.28
C PRO A 275 -8.36 9.81 -21.80
N ALA A 276 -9.29 10.42 -22.54
CA ALA A 276 -9.35 10.35 -24.01
C ALA A 276 -8.34 11.30 -24.68
#